data_AF-A0AAD7NMY0-F1
#
_entry.id   AF-A0AAD7NMY0-F1
#
_cell.length_a   1.000
_cell.length_b   1.000
_cell.length_c   1.000
_cell.angle_alpha   90.00
_cell.angle_beta   90.00
_cell.angle_gamma   90.00
#
_symmetry.space_group_name_H-M   'P 1'
#
loop_
_entity.id
_entity.type
_entity.pdbx_description
1 polymer ?
#
loop_
_entity_poly.entity_id
_entity_poly.type
_entity_poly.pdbx_seq_one_letter_code
_entity_poly.pdbx_strand_id
1 'polypeptide(L)'
;MSTYWNSYPNFLHNATAPLQHEFKLLAAQCGWAESSARYKEEWARCGREEFSHQFGRDENRLAGWQAMCVLVRVEEVPDSIKQCKQALHNVWVNIYDLIDAKRTGRPVKRHPSLVALRKYTMIHKKIFPKHAAKQNRFLKVLLVEMFL
;
A
#
# COMPACT_ATOMS: atom_id res chain seq x y z
N MET A 1 -13.69 4.01 -6.99
CA MET A 1 -13.21 2.62 -7.08
C MET A 1 -11.93 2.60 -7.90
N SER A 2 -10.93 1.83 -7.49
CA SER A 2 -9.68 1.67 -8.23
C SER A 2 -9.94 1.09 -9.62
N THR A 3 -9.18 1.54 -10.61
CA THR A 3 -9.24 1.04 -11.99
C THR A 3 -8.89 -0.45 -12.11
N TYR A 4 -8.23 -1.01 -11.10
CA TYR A 4 -7.88 -2.44 -11.06
C TYR A 4 -9.13 -3.33 -11.14
N TRP A 5 -10.10 -3.11 -10.25
CA TRP A 5 -11.29 -3.96 -10.13
C TRP A 5 -12.20 -3.85 -11.35
N ASN A 6 -12.19 -2.72 -12.06
CA ASN A 6 -12.93 -2.55 -13.31
C ASN A 6 -12.45 -3.51 -14.43
N SER A 7 -11.25 -4.09 -14.31
CA SER A 7 -10.76 -5.11 -15.24
C SER A 7 -11.42 -6.49 -15.02
N TYR A 8 -12.19 -6.65 -13.94
CA TYR A 8 -12.81 -7.90 -13.51
C TYR A 8 -14.31 -7.70 -13.22
N PRO A 9 -15.14 -7.39 -14.24
CA PRO A 9 -16.54 -7.00 -14.04
C PRO A 9 -17.41 -8.08 -13.38
N ASN A 10 -17.01 -9.35 -13.49
CA ASN A 10 -17.72 -10.49 -12.88
C ASN A 10 -17.27 -10.79 -11.44
N PHE A 11 -16.36 -9.99 -10.87
CA PHE A 11 -15.92 -10.14 -9.48
C PHE A 11 -16.64 -9.10 -8.61
N LEU A 12 -17.40 -9.57 -7.62
CA LEU A 12 -18.12 -8.71 -6.68
C LEU A 12 -17.16 -8.17 -5.62
N HIS A 13 -16.51 -7.05 -5.92
CA HIS A 13 -15.53 -6.43 -5.04
C HIS A 13 -16.16 -5.77 -3.80
N ASN A 14 -15.70 -6.16 -2.61
CA ASN A 14 -15.95 -5.43 -1.38
C ASN A 14 -14.84 -4.39 -1.12
N ALA A 15 -15.15 -3.11 -1.37
CA ALA A 15 -14.22 -2.00 -1.20
C ALA A 15 -13.77 -1.75 0.26
N THR A 16 -14.47 -2.33 1.24
CA THR A 16 -14.21 -2.12 2.66
C THR A 16 -13.44 -3.26 3.33
N ALA A 17 -13.25 -4.38 2.64
CA ALA A 17 -12.47 -5.52 3.12
C ALA A 17 -10.95 -5.28 2.94
N PRO A 18 -10.09 -5.97 3.72
CA PRO A 18 -8.64 -5.93 3.52
C PRO A 18 -8.26 -6.32 2.08
N LEU A 19 -7.31 -5.59 1.50
CA LEU A 19 -6.94 -5.72 0.10
C LEU A 19 -6.49 -7.14 -0.25
N GLN A 20 -5.66 -7.74 0.59
CA GLN A 20 -5.16 -9.09 0.36
C GLN A 20 -6.29 -10.13 0.39
N HIS A 21 -7.32 -9.92 1.21
CA HIS A 21 -8.48 -10.81 1.26
C HIS A 21 -9.23 -10.80 -0.07
N GLU A 22 -9.60 -9.60 -0.55
CA GLU A 22 -10.29 -9.41 -1.83
C GLU A 22 -9.46 -9.95 -3.00
N PHE A 23 -8.16 -9.69 -3.01
CA PHE A 23 -7.29 -10.18 -4.06
C PHE A 23 -7.22 -11.71 -4.10
N LYS A 24 -7.20 -12.38 -2.94
CA LYS A 24 -7.20 -13.85 -2.88
C LYS A 24 -8.49 -14.45 -3.41
N LEU A 25 -9.64 -13.82 -3.14
CA LEU A 25 -10.92 -14.24 -3.71
C LEU A 25 -10.93 -14.11 -5.24
N LEU A 26 -10.46 -12.96 -5.75
CA LEU A 26 -10.31 -12.75 -7.20
C LEU A 26 -9.35 -13.78 -7.83
N ALA A 27 -8.19 -14.01 -7.20
CA ALA A 27 -7.21 -14.96 -7.69
C ALA A 27 -7.77 -16.39 -7.74
N ALA A 28 -8.55 -16.80 -6.74
CA ALA A 28 -9.24 -18.08 -6.74
C ALA A 28 -10.27 -18.18 -7.87
N GLN A 29 -11.10 -17.15 -8.09
CA GLN A 29 -12.06 -17.10 -9.19
C GLN A 29 -11.39 -17.19 -10.56
N CYS A 30 -10.23 -16.56 -10.72
CA CYS A 30 -9.47 -16.57 -11.97
C CYS A 30 -8.52 -17.78 -12.11
N GLY A 31 -8.48 -18.69 -11.13
CA GLY A 31 -7.61 -19.87 -11.15
C GLY A 31 -6.10 -19.57 -11.05
N TRP A 32 -5.71 -18.44 -10.46
CA TRP A 32 -4.29 -18.08 -10.31
C TRP A 32 -3.69 -18.72 -9.06
N ALA A 33 -2.80 -19.71 -9.25
CA ALA A 33 -2.05 -20.30 -8.15
C ALA A 33 -1.11 -19.26 -7.49
N GLU A 34 -0.99 -19.26 -6.15
CA GLU A 34 -0.15 -18.28 -5.41
C GLU A 34 1.33 -18.29 -5.85
N SER A 35 1.82 -19.44 -6.35
CA SER A 35 3.18 -19.59 -6.87
C SER A 35 3.38 -19.04 -8.28
N SER A 36 2.30 -18.86 -9.03
CA SER A 36 2.33 -18.49 -10.45
C SER A 36 2.89 -17.08 -10.69
N ALA A 37 3.51 -16.88 -11.84
CA ALA A 37 3.94 -15.54 -12.27
C ALA A 37 2.75 -14.58 -12.36
N ARG A 38 1.61 -15.07 -12.87
CA ARG A 38 0.37 -14.30 -13.01
C ARG A 38 -0.13 -13.76 -11.67
N TYR A 39 -0.19 -14.59 -10.63
CA TYR A 39 -0.60 -14.15 -9.29
C TYR A 39 0.30 -13.02 -8.77
N LYS A 40 1.61 -13.18 -8.92
CA LYS A 40 2.59 -12.18 -8.45
C LYS A 40 2.47 -10.86 -9.21
N GLU A 41 2.29 -10.91 -10.52
CA GLU A 41 2.13 -9.74 -11.39
C GLU A 41 0.81 -9.00 -11.10
N GLU A 42 -0.30 -9.74 -11.00
CA GLU A 42 -1.60 -9.16 -10.67
C GLU A 42 -1.64 -8.61 -9.25
N TRP A 43 -0.94 -9.24 -8.28
CA TRP A 43 -0.83 -8.70 -6.93
C TRP A 43 -0.05 -7.38 -6.91
N ALA A 44 1.06 -7.30 -7.66
CA ALA A 44 1.85 -6.09 -7.81
C ALA A 44 1.04 -4.96 -8.45
N ARG A 45 0.29 -5.28 -9.51
CA ARG A 45 -0.62 -4.35 -10.18
C ARG A 45 -1.72 -3.88 -9.24
N CYS A 46 -2.41 -4.80 -8.57
CA CYS A 46 -3.48 -4.51 -7.61
C CYS A 46 -3.01 -3.53 -6.52
N GLY A 47 -1.89 -3.84 -5.84
CA GLY A 47 -1.33 -2.98 -4.81
C GLY A 47 -0.95 -1.58 -5.31
N ARG A 48 -0.36 -1.48 -6.51
CA ARG A 48 0.00 -0.18 -7.12
C ARG A 48 -1.22 0.67 -7.46
N GLU A 49 -2.22 0.06 -8.10
CA GLU A 49 -3.44 0.77 -8.52
C GLU A 49 -4.27 1.20 -7.31
N GLU A 50 -4.41 0.35 -6.29
CA GLU A 50 -5.08 0.70 -5.04
C GLU A 50 -4.36 1.83 -4.31
N PHE A 51 -3.04 1.75 -4.15
CA PHE A 51 -2.28 2.84 -3.54
C PHE A 51 -2.48 4.15 -4.32
N SER A 52 -2.40 4.08 -5.64
CA SER A 52 -2.60 5.23 -6.53
C SER A 52 -4.00 5.82 -6.43
N HIS A 53 -5.03 4.99 -6.24
CA HIS A 53 -6.40 5.43 -6.04
C HIS A 53 -6.56 6.19 -4.72
N GLN A 54 -5.92 5.71 -3.64
CA GLN A 54 -6.07 6.25 -2.29
C GLN A 54 -5.23 7.50 -2.04
N PHE A 55 -4.01 7.57 -2.59
CA PHE A 55 -3.04 8.63 -2.30
C PHE A 55 -2.63 9.46 -3.52
N GLY A 56 -3.06 9.05 -4.71
CA GLY A 56 -2.69 9.68 -5.97
C GLY A 56 -1.43 9.08 -6.62
N ARG A 57 -1.14 9.58 -7.82
CA ARG A 57 0.05 9.23 -8.61
C ARG A 57 1.06 10.37 -8.73
N ASP A 58 0.60 11.61 -8.54
CA ASP A 58 1.38 12.83 -8.70
C ASP A 58 2.04 13.23 -7.38
N GLU A 59 3.34 12.96 -7.25
CA GLU A 59 4.11 13.32 -6.06
C GLU A 59 4.24 14.83 -5.83
N ASN A 60 3.85 15.67 -6.80
CA ASN A 60 3.85 17.12 -6.66
C ASN A 60 2.56 17.65 -6.01
N ARG A 61 1.60 16.76 -5.71
CA ARG A 61 0.39 17.12 -4.97
C ARG A 61 0.60 16.96 -3.47
N LEU A 62 0.68 18.09 -2.78
CA LEU A 62 0.77 18.15 -1.31
C LEU A 62 -0.32 17.33 -0.62
N ALA A 63 -1.56 17.37 -1.13
CA ALA A 63 -2.70 16.68 -0.55
C ALA A 63 -2.49 15.17 -0.37
N GLY A 64 -1.80 14.50 -1.31
CA GLY A 64 -1.49 13.07 -1.20
C GLY A 64 -0.52 12.78 -0.04
N TRP A 65 0.47 13.65 0.14
CA TRP A 65 1.44 13.57 1.25
C TRP A 65 0.78 13.84 2.61
N GLN A 66 -0.02 14.90 2.70
CA GLN A 66 -0.75 15.24 3.92
C GLN A 66 -1.74 14.13 4.30
N ALA A 67 -2.43 13.54 3.33
CA ALA A 67 -3.32 12.41 3.57
C ALA A 67 -2.59 11.21 4.19
N MET A 68 -1.33 10.94 3.79
CA MET A 68 -0.51 9.91 4.42
C MET A 68 -0.06 10.33 5.83
N CYS A 69 0.38 11.59 6.03
CA CYS A 69 0.76 12.12 7.34
C CYS A 69 -0.40 11.98 8.35
N VAL A 70 -1.62 12.36 7.96
CA VAL A 70 -2.84 12.16 8.77
C VAL A 70 -3.07 10.70 9.08
N LEU A 71 -2.97 9.83 8.06
CA LEU A 71 -3.25 8.40 8.22
C LEU A 71 -2.30 7.74 9.22
N VAL A 72 -1.03 8.14 9.21
CA VAL A 72 -0.02 7.64 10.16
C VAL A 72 0.07 8.47 11.44
N ARG A 73 -0.89 9.37 11.68
CA ARG A 73 -0.99 10.19 12.90
C ARG A 73 0.28 11.00 13.17
N VAL A 74 0.76 11.71 12.15
CA VAL A 74 1.68 12.84 12.38
C VAL A 74 0.89 13.91 13.11
N GLU A 75 1.37 14.35 14.27
CA GLU A 75 0.66 15.29 15.15
C GLU A 75 0.39 16.64 14.46
N GLU A 76 1.41 17.22 13.85
CA GLU A 76 1.30 18.43 13.05
C GLU A 76 1.51 18.09 11.58
N VAL A 77 0.42 18.08 10.81
CA VAL A 77 0.46 17.79 9.38
C VAL A 77 1.18 18.93 8.65
N PRO A 78 2.31 18.68 7.97
CA PRO A 78 3.08 19.77 7.38
C PRO A 78 2.43 20.39 6.14
N ASP A 79 2.79 21.65 5.85
CA ASP A 79 2.27 22.42 4.71
C ASP A 79 3.15 22.36 3.45
N SER A 80 4.21 21.54 3.47
CA SER A 80 5.07 21.33 2.30
C SER A 80 5.41 19.86 2.08
N ILE A 81 5.57 19.49 0.80
CA ILE A 81 5.93 18.12 0.39
C ILE A 81 7.23 17.66 1.05
N LYS A 82 8.22 18.56 1.13
CA LYS A 82 9.51 18.28 1.76
C LYS A 82 9.34 17.90 3.23
N GLN A 83 8.56 18.67 3.98
CA GLN A 83 8.32 18.40 5.39
C GLN A 83 7.47 17.14 5.58
N CYS A 84 6.47 16.89 4.73
CA CYS A 84 5.73 15.63 4.78
C CYS A 84 6.64 14.41 4.56
N LYS A 85 7.53 14.46 3.55
CA LYS A 85 8.50 13.39 3.30
C LYS A 85 9.41 13.16 4.52
N GLN A 86 9.86 14.24 5.17
CA GLN A 86 10.68 14.15 6.38
C GLN A 86 9.91 13.57 7.58
N ALA A 87 8.66 13.96 7.77
CA ALA A 87 7.80 13.39 8.82
C ALA A 87 7.56 11.89 8.59
N LEU A 88 7.29 11.49 7.35
CA LEU A 88 7.06 10.09 6.98
C LEU A 88 8.32 9.23 7.05
N HIS A 89 9.51 9.80 6.87
CA HIS A 89 10.78 9.07 6.96
C HIS A 89 10.97 8.36 8.31
N ASN A 90 10.46 8.95 9.39
CA ASN A 90 10.57 8.39 10.75
C ASN A 90 9.37 7.52 11.13
N VAL A 91 8.52 7.17 10.17
CA VAL A 91 7.34 6.33 10.36
C VAL A 91 7.58 4.96 9.73
N TRP A 92 7.65 3.94 10.58
CA TRP A 92 7.78 2.55 10.13
C TRP A 92 6.41 1.92 9.95
N VAL A 93 5.95 1.83 8.70
CA VAL A 93 4.62 1.30 8.34
C VAL A 93 4.71 0.41 7.10
N ASN A 94 3.84 -0.60 7.00
CA ASN A 94 3.74 -1.43 5.80
C ASN A 94 2.81 -0.78 4.76
N ILE A 95 3.18 -0.83 3.48
CA ILE A 95 2.41 -0.23 2.38
C ILE A 95 1.00 -0.84 2.26
N TYR A 96 0.84 -2.15 2.43
CA TYR A 96 -0.48 -2.78 2.39
C TYR A 96 -1.34 -2.37 3.59
N ASP A 97 -0.73 -2.13 4.75
CA ASP A 97 -1.46 -1.63 5.92
C ASP A 97 -1.96 -0.20 5.73
N LEU A 98 -1.23 0.65 4.99
CA LEU A 98 -1.72 1.99 4.62
C LEU A 98 -2.96 1.90 3.72
N ILE A 99 -2.93 0.99 2.74
CA ILE A 99 -4.07 0.76 1.85
C ILE A 99 -5.26 0.21 2.66
N ASP A 100 -5.02 -0.81 3.50
CA ASP A 100 -6.05 -1.43 4.33
C ASP A 100 -6.65 -0.44 5.35
N ALA A 101 -5.86 0.47 5.91
CA ALA A 101 -6.36 1.51 6.81
C ALA A 101 -7.36 2.44 6.12
N LYS A 102 -7.09 2.81 4.86
CA LYS A 102 -8.04 3.59 4.04
C LYS A 102 -9.29 2.80 3.66
N ARG A 103 -9.13 1.52 3.29
CA ARG A 103 -10.25 0.65 2.90
C ARG A 103 -11.18 0.34 4.07
N THR A 104 -10.61 0.00 5.22
CA THR A 104 -11.35 -0.52 6.38
C THR A 104 -11.73 0.56 7.41
N GLY A 105 -11.16 1.76 7.31
CA GLY A 105 -11.26 2.82 8.33
C GLY A 105 -10.53 2.51 9.63
N ARG A 106 -9.82 1.37 9.71
CA ARG A 106 -9.07 0.99 10.93
C ARG A 106 -7.75 1.76 11.02
N PRO A 107 -7.27 2.07 12.23
CA PRO A 107 -5.97 2.69 12.42
C PRO A 107 -4.85 1.88 11.77
N VAL A 108 -3.94 2.58 11.08
CA VAL A 108 -2.75 1.93 10.52
C VAL A 108 -1.79 1.49 11.61
N LYS A 109 -1.20 0.30 11.44
CA LYS A 109 -0.21 -0.22 12.37
C LYS A 109 1.15 0.46 12.14
N ARG A 110 1.58 1.26 13.12
CA ARG A 110 2.95 1.76 13.19
C ARG A 110 3.84 0.77 13.93
N HIS A 111 5.07 0.67 13.47
CA HIS A 111 6.11 -0.12 14.10
C HIS A 111 7.09 0.80 14.85
N PRO A 112 7.61 0.36 16.01
CA PRO A 112 8.53 1.17 16.80
C PRO A 112 9.92 1.30 16.15
N SER A 113 10.25 0.43 15.19
CA SER A 113 11.55 0.45 14.51
C SER A 113 11.47 -0.20 13.13
N LEU A 114 12.49 0.08 12.33
CA LEU A 114 12.74 -0.58 11.04
C LEU A 114 12.77 -2.11 11.18
N VAL A 115 13.44 -2.62 12.22
CA VAL A 115 13.56 -4.06 12.50
C VAL A 115 12.19 -4.67 12.80
N ALA A 116 11.35 -3.98 13.58
CA ALA A 116 10.00 -4.44 13.89
C ALA A 116 9.10 -4.46 12.64
N LEU A 117 9.21 -3.45 11.77
CA LEU A 117 8.52 -3.44 10.48
C LEU A 117 8.96 -4.61 9.58
N ARG A 118 10.27 -4.87 9.47
CA ARG A 118 10.81 -5.99 8.69
C ARG A 118 10.29 -7.33 9.19
N LYS A 119 10.40 -7.58 10.50
CA LYS A 119 9.90 -8.81 11.14
C LYS A 119 8.41 -9.00 10.88
N TYR A 120 7.61 -7.95 11.11
CA TYR A 120 6.17 -7.99 10.84
C TYR A 120 5.87 -8.32 9.39
N THR A 121 6.51 -7.61 8.46
CA THR A 121 6.30 -7.75 7.02
C THR A 121 6.63 -9.17 6.53
N MET A 122 7.72 -9.77 7.03
CA MET A 122 8.10 -11.15 6.71
C MET A 122 7.12 -12.17 7.26
N ILE A 123 6.76 -12.07 8.55
CA ILE A 123 5.82 -13.01 9.20
C ILE A 123 4.46 -13.01 8.48
N HIS A 124 3.97 -11.84 8.06
CA HIS A 124 2.67 -11.70 7.41
C HIS A 124 2.74 -11.81 5.89
N LYS A 125 3.93 -12.05 5.31
CA LYS A 125 4.17 -12.10 3.86
C LYS A 125 3.66 -10.85 3.11
N LYS A 126 3.73 -9.68 3.75
CA LYS A 126 3.24 -8.38 3.23
C LYS A 126 4.32 -7.61 2.46
N ILE A 127 5.07 -8.31 1.60
CA ILE A 127 6.18 -7.73 0.85
C ILE A 127 5.61 -6.99 -0.37
N PHE A 128 5.83 -5.67 -0.43
CA PHE A 128 5.43 -4.89 -1.59
C PHE A 128 6.47 -5.04 -2.72
N PRO A 129 6.06 -5.36 -3.96
CA PRO A 129 7.00 -5.56 -5.06
C PRO A 129 7.80 -4.30 -5.43
N LYS A 130 9.14 -4.37 -5.38
CA LYS A 130 10.04 -3.24 -5.64
C LYS A 130 9.81 -2.59 -7.01
N HIS A 131 9.54 -3.38 -8.05
CA HIS A 131 9.28 -2.85 -9.40
C HIS A 131 7.98 -2.02 -9.45
N ALA A 132 6.92 -2.46 -8.77
CA ALA A 132 5.66 -1.73 -8.69
C ALA A 132 5.81 -0.45 -7.86
N ALA A 133 6.58 -0.49 -6.77
CA ALA A 133 6.83 0.69 -5.96
C ALA A 133 7.64 1.75 -6.71
N LYS A 134 8.60 1.34 -7.56
CA LYS A 134 9.36 2.29 -8.39
C LYS A 134 8.51 3.04 -9.43
N GLN A 135 7.35 2.51 -9.80
CA GLN A 135 6.42 3.15 -10.73
C GLN A 135 5.56 4.24 -10.08
N ASN A 136 5.51 4.31 -8.74
CA ASN A 136 4.80 5.35 -8.01
C ASN A 136 5.78 6.05 -7.05
N ARG A 137 6.04 7.33 -7.28
CA ARG A 137 7.08 8.05 -6.54
C ARG A 137 6.75 8.27 -5.05
N PHE A 138 5.46 8.23 -4.67
CA PHE A 138 5.07 8.18 -3.25
C PHE A 138 5.55 6.89 -2.60
N LEU A 139 5.29 5.74 -3.25
CA LEU A 139 5.72 4.43 -2.74
C LEU A 139 7.23 4.36 -2.54
N LYS A 140 8.01 4.99 -3.44
CA LYS A 140 9.47 5.06 -3.31
C LYS A 140 9.93 5.65 -1.97
N VAL A 141 9.23 6.64 -1.42
CA VAL A 141 9.58 7.25 -0.12
C VAL A 141 9.30 6.32 1.06
N LEU A 142 8.32 5.42 0.90
CA LEU A 142 7.94 4.43 1.92
C LEU A 142 8.69 3.11 1.79
N LEU A 143 9.55 2.97 0.78
CA LEU A 143 10.30 1.74 0.55
C LEU A 143 11.36 1.55 1.62
N VAL A 144 11.29 0.38 2.25
CA VAL A 144 12.30 -0.14 3.14
C VAL A 144 12.99 -1.33 2.45
N GLU A 145 14.31 -1.38 2.50
CA GLU A 145 15.05 -2.58 2.09
C GLU A 145 14.77 -3.72 3.07
N MET A 146 14.34 -4.87 2.56
CA MET A 146 13.88 -6.00 3.37
C MET A 146 14.98 -6.99 3.74
N PHE A 147 16.02 -7.08 2.91
CA PHE A 147 17.18 -7.95 3.09
C PHE A 147 18.41 -7.05 3.06
N LEU A 148 19.19 -7.08 4.15
CA LEU A 148 20.54 -6.51 4.21
C LEU A 148 21.54 -7.61 3.84
#